data_AF-A0A378FZM9-F1
#
_entry.id   AF-A0A378FZM9-F1
#
_cell.length_a   1.000
_cell.length_b   1.000
_cell.length_c   1.000
_cell.angle_alpha   90.00
_cell.angle_beta   90.00
_cell.angle_gamma   90.00
#
_symmetry.space_group_name_H-M   'P 1'
#
loop_
_entity.id
_entity.type
_entity.pdbx_description
1 polymer ?
#
loop_
_entity_poly.entity_id
_entity_poly.type
_entity_poly.pdbx_seq_one_letter_code
_entity_poly.pdbx_strand_id
1 'polypeptide(L)'
;MSTSAAAPCRRLRVDLNPQALFNQGVSLDAVRTAISDANVRKPQGALEDSAHRWQVQTNDELKTAADYQPLIVHYQNGAAVRLGDVATVSDSVQDVRNAGMTNAKPAILLMIRKLPEANIIQTVDSIRARLPELQQTIPAAIDLQIAQDRSPTIRASLEEVEQTLVISVALVILVVFLFLRSGRAHADPRRRRSGFLNRHLRRDVLMRFQPQ
;
A
#
# COMPACT_ATOMS: atom_id res chain seq x y z
N MET A 1 -7.86 3.61 3.82
CA MET A 1 -6.91 2.53 4.13
C MET A 1 -6.91 1.60 2.91
N SER A 2 -5.82 1.53 2.15
CA SER A 2 -5.73 0.58 1.02
C SER A 2 -4.77 -0.52 1.43
N THR A 3 -5.30 -1.71 1.69
CA THR A 3 -4.52 -2.89 2.07
C THR A 3 -4.19 -3.64 0.79
N SER A 4 -2.95 -3.51 0.32
CA SER A 4 -2.45 -4.31 -0.81
C SER A 4 -1.75 -5.55 -0.25
N ALA A 5 -2.48 -6.66 -0.15
CA ALA A 5 -1.87 -7.96 0.10
C ALA A 5 -1.38 -8.55 -1.23
N ALA A 6 -0.08 -8.83 -1.34
CA ALA A 6 0.46 -9.57 -2.47
C ALA A 6 0.17 -11.07 -2.26
N ALA A 7 -1.10 -11.47 -2.38
CA ALA A 7 -1.44 -12.89 -2.47
C ALA A 7 -1.06 -13.41 -3.86
N PRO A 8 -0.51 -14.62 -3.98
CA PRO A 8 -0.20 -15.19 -5.29
C PRO A 8 -1.50 -15.35 -6.09
N CYS A 9 -1.68 -14.51 -7.11
CA CYS A 9 -2.80 -14.65 -8.03
C CYS A 9 -2.64 -15.97 -8.80
N ARG A 10 -3.67 -16.81 -8.74
CA ARG A 10 -3.73 -18.09 -9.47
C ARG A 10 -3.73 -17.81 -10.97
N ARG A 11 -2.84 -18.47 -11.71
CA ARG A 11 -2.70 -18.32 -13.16
C ARG A 11 -2.56 -19.69 -13.81
N LEU A 12 -3.31 -19.91 -14.88
CA LEU A 12 -3.12 -21.09 -15.72
C LEU A 12 -1.85 -20.94 -16.58
N ARG A 13 -0.97 -21.94 -16.56
CA ARG A 13 0.13 -22.05 -17.52
C ARG A 13 -0.15 -23.21 -18.48
N VAL A 14 -0.10 -22.90 -19.77
CA VAL A 14 -0.24 -23.86 -20.86
C VAL A 14 1.12 -23.92 -21.56
N ASP A 15 1.83 -25.02 -21.37
CA ASP A 15 3.13 -25.26 -22.01
C ASP A 15 2.92 -26.11 -23.26
N LEU A 16 3.14 -25.52 -24.43
CA LEU A 16 2.88 -26.16 -25.71
C LEU A 16 4.06 -27.03 -26.14
N ASN A 17 3.77 -28.22 -26.67
CA ASN A 17 4.78 -29.10 -27.24
C ASN A 17 4.85 -28.88 -28.77
N PRO A 18 5.95 -28.28 -29.30
CA PRO A 18 6.06 -27.98 -30.73
C PRO A 18 6.03 -29.23 -31.62
N GLN A 19 6.57 -30.36 -31.14
CA GLN A 19 6.58 -31.62 -31.89
C GLN A 19 5.16 -32.21 -31.98
N ALA A 20 4.41 -32.19 -30.88
CA ALA A 20 3.04 -32.67 -30.86
C ALA A 20 2.12 -31.79 -31.74
N LEU A 21 2.28 -30.47 -31.68
CA LEU A 21 1.56 -29.53 -32.56
C LEU A 21 1.83 -29.82 -34.04
N PHE A 22 3.09 -30.03 -34.42
CA PHE A 22 3.45 -30.33 -35.80
C PHE A 22 2.87 -31.67 -36.28
N ASN A 23 2.97 -32.72 -35.46
CA ASN A 23 2.45 -34.05 -35.79
C ASN A 23 0.92 -34.06 -35.96
N GLN A 24 0.20 -33.23 -35.19
CA GLN A 24 -1.25 -33.09 -35.26
C GLN A 24 -1.71 -32.00 -36.25
N GLY A 25 -0.78 -31.37 -36.97
CA GLY A 25 -1.09 -30.29 -37.92
C GLY A 25 -1.73 -29.05 -37.30
N VAL A 26 -1.53 -28.81 -36.00
CA VAL A 26 -2.16 -27.72 -35.26
C VAL A 26 -1.24 -26.49 -35.23
N SER A 27 -1.77 -25.34 -35.63
CA SER A 27 -1.04 -24.07 -35.54
C SER A 27 -1.09 -23.48 -34.13
N LEU A 28 -0.06 -22.72 -33.76
CA LEU A 28 -0.03 -21.99 -32.49
C LEU A 28 -1.20 -21.01 -32.36
N ASP A 29 -1.62 -20.42 -33.47
CA ASP A 29 -2.73 -19.46 -33.53
C ASP A 29 -4.10 -20.13 -33.31
N ALA A 30 -4.28 -21.37 -33.80
CA ALA A 30 -5.47 -22.16 -33.52
C ALA A 30 -5.61 -22.45 -32.02
N VAL A 31 -4.50 -22.80 -31.35
CA VAL A 31 -4.47 -23.00 -29.89
C VAL A 31 -4.85 -21.72 -29.17
N ARG A 32 -4.25 -20.59 -29.54
CA ARG A 32 -4.54 -19.29 -28.92
C ARG A 32 -6.02 -18.92 -29.05
N THR A 33 -6.59 -19.12 -30.23
CA THR A 33 -7.99 -18.80 -30.52
C THR A 33 -8.93 -19.70 -29.72
N ALA A 34 -8.67 -21.01 -29.70
CA ALA A 34 -9.47 -21.97 -28.92
C ALA A 34 -9.47 -21.64 -27.42
N ILE A 35 -8.32 -21.28 -26.85
CA ILE A 35 -8.22 -20.85 -25.44
C ILE A 35 -8.98 -19.54 -25.20
N SER A 36 -8.88 -18.58 -26.13
CA SER A 36 -9.61 -17.31 -26.04
C SER A 36 -11.12 -17.52 -26.06
N ASP A 37 -11.61 -18.38 -26.96
CA ASP A 37 -13.04 -18.66 -27.13
C ASP A 37 -13.63 -19.45 -25.96
N ALA A 38 -12.83 -20.33 -25.35
CA ALA A 38 -13.22 -21.07 -24.14
C ALA A 38 -13.37 -20.19 -22.89
N ASN A 39 -12.79 -18.99 -22.89
CA ASN A 39 -12.84 -18.06 -21.76
C ASN A 39 -13.87 -16.92 -21.95
N VAL A 40 -14.82 -17.06 -22.89
CA VAL A 40 -15.83 -16.03 -23.16
C VAL A 40 -17.13 -16.33 -22.41
N ARG A 41 -17.59 -15.35 -21.63
CA ARG A 41 -18.96 -15.34 -21.06
C ARG A 41 -19.97 -14.91 -22.12
N LYS A 42 -20.64 -15.86 -22.76
CA LYS A 42 -21.71 -15.55 -23.73
C LYS A 42 -23.06 -15.42 -23.00
N PRO A 43 -23.86 -14.36 -23.26
CA PRO A 43 -25.20 -14.24 -22.71
C PRO A 43 -26.13 -15.26 -23.38
N GLN A 44 -26.85 -16.03 -22.58
CA GLN A 44 -27.67 -17.15 -23.07
C GLN A 44 -29.15 -16.80 -23.22
N GLY A 45 -29.51 -15.55 -22.94
CA GLY A 45 -30.89 -15.08 -23.00
C GLY A 45 -31.74 -15.57 -21.82
N ALA A 46 -33.03 -15.29 -21.91
CA ALA A 46 -34.02 -15.77 -20.95
C ALA A 46 -35.23 -16.29 -21.71
N LEU A 47 -35.86 -17.33 -21.17
CA LEU A 47 -37.16 -17.81 -21.61
C LEU A 47 -38.22 -17.08 -20.78
N GLU A 48 -39.11 -16.36 -21.43
CA GLU A 48 -40.20 -15.63 -20.78
C GLU A 48 -41.54 -16.26 -21.14
N ASP A 49 -42.33 -16.54 -20.11
CA ASP A 49 -43.76 -16.75 -20.17
C ASP A 49 -44.47 -15.61 -19.42
N SER A 50 -45.76 -15.43 -19.67
CA SER A 50 -46.65 -14.40 -19.13
C SER A 50 -46.62 -14.24 -17.59
N ALA A 51 -46.15 -15.24 -16.84
CA ALA A 51 -45.99 -15.17 -15.39
C ALA A 51 -44.56 -15.43 -14.87
N HIS A 52 -43.63 -15.91 -15.71
CA HIS A 52 -42.30 -16.35 -15.25
C HIS A 52 -41.20 -16.07 -16.27
N ARG A 53 -40.04 -15.63 -15.77
CA ARG A 53 -38.80 -15.45 -16.55
C ARG A 53 -37.74 -16.42 -16.03
N TRP A 54 -37.33 -17.37 -16.86
CA TRP A 54 -36.23 -18.27 -16.56
C TRP A 54 -34.97 -17.82 -17.29
N GLN A 55 -33.93 -17.49 -16.52
CA GLN A 55 -32.62 -17.24 -17.08
C GLN A 55 -31.87 -18.56 -17.23
N VAL A 56 -31.45 -18.88 -18.45
CA VAL A 56 -30.60 -20.04 -18.71
C VAL A 56 -29.16 -19.61 -18.43
N GLN A 57 -28.47 -20.38 -17.58
CA GLN A 57 -27.07 -20.14 -17.27
C GLN A 57 -26.31 -21.47 -17.37
N THR A 58 -25.45 -21.61 -18.37
CA THR A 58 -24.41 -22.62 -18.41
C THR A 58 -23.10 -22.01 -17.89
N ASN A 59 -22.38 -22.77 -17.08
CA ASN A 59 -21.10 -22.36 -16.53
C ASN A 59 -19.99 -22.74 -17.51
N ASP A 60 -19.91 -22.04 -18.64
CA ASP A 60 -18.94 -22.33 -19.71
C ASP A 60 -17.52 -21.84 -19.36
N GLU A 61 -17.34 -21.16 -18.22
CA GLU A 61 -16.03 -20.69 -17.78
C GLU A 61 -15.23 -21.84 -17.14
N LEU A 62 -14.18 -22.28 -17.86
CA LEU A 62 -13.21 -23.25 -17.37
C LEU A 62 -12.34 -22.59 -16.29
N LYS A 63 -12.37 -23.11 -15.06
CA LYS A 63 -11.68 -22.50 -13.90
C LYS A 63 -10.41 -23.23 -13.51
N THR A 64 -10.29 -24.52 -13.80
CA THR A 64 -9.16 -25.35 -13.38
C THR A 64 -8.31 -25.82 -14.55
N ALA A 65 -7.05 -26.12 -14.30
CA ALA A 65 -6.17 -26.72 -15.32
C ALA A 65 -6.75 -27.99 -15.94
N ALA A 66 -7.43 -28.81 -15.14
CA ALA A 66 -8.09 -30.01 -15.61
C ALA A 66 -9.21 -29.71 -16.62
N ASP A 67 -9.94 -28.62 -16.42
CA ASP A 67 -11.05 -28.20 -17.29
C ASP A 67 -10.57 -27.83 -18.71
N TYR A 68 -9.31 -27.38 -18.85
CA TYR A 68 -8.71 -27.04 -20.14
C TYR A 68 -8.15 -28.25 -20.90
N GLN A 69 -7.87 -29.38 -20.24
CA GLN A 69 -7.34 -30.56 -20.92
C GLN A 69 -8.25 -31.12 -22.03
N PRO A 70 -9.58 -31.27 -21.84
CA PRO A 70 -10.48 -31.76 -22.88
C PRO A 70 -10.85 -30.70 -23.92
N LEU A 71 -10.32 -29.47 -23.84
CA LEU A 71 -10.63 -28.40 -24.79
C LEU A 71 -10.20 -28.80 -26.20
N ILE A 72 -11.13 -28.78 -27.14
CA ILE A 72 -10.86 -29.13 -28.54
C ILE A 72 -10.20 -27.94 -29.23
N VAL A 73 -9.03 -28.15 -29.81
CA VAL A 73 -8.25 -27.09 -30.47
C VAL A 73 -8.37 -27.17 -31.98
N HIS A 74 -8.43 -28.37 -32.53
CA HIS A 74 -8.47 -28.59 -33.97
C HIS A 74 -9.14 -29.92 -34.31
N TYR A 75 -9.62 -30.05 -35.54
CA TYR A 75 -10.08 -31.30 -36.10
C TYR A 75 -9.17 -31.71 -37.25
N GLN A 76 -8.58 -32.89 -37.16
CA GLN A 76 -7.75 -33.45 -38.22
C GLN A 76 -8.32 -34.80 -38.65
N ASN A 77 -8.68 -34.95 -39.93
CA ASN A 77 -9.23 -36.19 -40.50
C ASN A 77 -10.44 -36.77 -39.74
N GLY A 78 -11.28 -35.89 -39.16
CA GLY A 78 -12.45 -36.29 -38.36
C GLY A 78 -12.15 -36.66 -36.91
N ALA A 79 -10.88 -36.72 -36.50
CA ALA A 79 -10.49 -36.84 -35.10
C ALA A 79 -10.38 -35.46 -34.44
N ALA A 80 -10.95 -35.30 -33.26
CA ALA A 80 -10.80 -34.10 -32.44
C ALA A 80 -9.45 -34.14 -31.71
N VAL A 81 -8.63 -33.12 -31.93
CA VAL A 81 -7.36 -32.92 -31.20
C VAL A 81 -7.64 -32.05 -29.98
N ARG A 82 -7.30 -32.56 -28.80
CA ARG A 82 -7.53 -31.86 -27.53
C ARG A 82 -6.28 -31.09 -27.12
N LEU A 83 -6.46 -30.09 -26.28
CA LEU A 83 -5.36 -29.29 -25.75
C LEU A 83 -4.38 -30.17 -24.95
N GLY A 84 -4.89 -31.17 -24.21
CA GLY A 84 -4.05 -32.14 -23.50
C GLY A 84 -3.16 -33.01 -24.39
N ASP A 85 -3.49 -33.17 -25.67
CA ASP A 85 -2.69 -33.97 -26.62
C ASP A 85 -1.47 -33.19 -27.15
N VAL A 86 -1.54 -31.85 -27.12
CA VAL A 86 -0.54 -30.94 -27.70
C VAL A 86 0.11 -30.00 -26.68
N ALA A 87 -0.41 -29.96 -25.46
CA ALA A 87 0.03 -29.05 -24.40
C ALA A 87 -0.07 -29.67 -23.01
N THR A 88 0.85 -29.28 -22.14
CA THR A 88 0.77 -29.56 -20.70
C THR A 88 0.14 -28.37 -20.00
N VAL A 89 -1.05 -28.57 -19.43
CA VAL A 89 -1.75 -27.54 -18.65
C VAL A 89 -1.47 -27.74 -17.17
N SER A 90 -0.91 -26.72 -16.51
CA SER A 90 -0.66 -26.72 -15.07
C SER A 90 -1.26 -25.50 -14.39
N ASP A 91 -1.80 -25.73 -13.19
CA ASP A 91 -2.17 -24.64 -12.30
C ASP A 91 -0.89 -24.05 -11.71
N SER A 92 -0.64 -22.78 -12.01
CA SER A 92 0.52 -22.05 -11.53
C SER A 92 0.07 -20.80 -10.75
N VAL A 93 1.02 -20.13 -10.13
CA VAL A 93 0.82 -18.81 -9.54
C VAL A 93 1.63 -17.81 -10.34
N GLN A 94 1.09 -16.61 -10.53
CA GLN A 94 1.67 -15.61 -11.45
C GLN A 94 3.12 -15.27 -11.12
N ASP A 95 3.52 -15.37 -9.86
CA ASP A 95 4.90 -15.20 -9.44
C ASP A 95 5.22 -16.03 -8.20
N VAL A 96 5.98 -17.11 -8.36
CA VAL A 96 6.66 -17.78 -7.22
C VAL A 96 7.77 -16.88 -6.67
N ARG A 97 8.27 -15.94 -7.47
CA ARG A 97 9.36 -15.01 -7.12
C ARG A 97 8.93 -13.79 -6.32
N ASN A 98 7.63 -13.48 -6.27
CA ASN A 98 7.09 -12.34 -5.53
C ASN A 98 6.58 -12.73 -4.14
N ALA A 99 6.84 -13.96 -3.69
CA ALA A 99 6.75 -14.33 -2.29
C ALA A 99 7.84 -13.56 -1.54
N GLY A 100 7.46 -12.54 -0.77
CA GLY A 100 8.39 -11.75 0.02
C GLY A 100 9.15 -12.67 0.97
N MET A 101 10.47 -12.79 0.83
CA MET A 101 11.27 -13.55 1.78
C MET A 101 11.56 -12.67 2.99
N THR A 102 11.25 -13.18 4.19
CA THR A 102 11.71 -12.59 5.46
C THR A 102 12.57 -13.62 6.16
N ASN A 103 13.82 -13.26 6.50
CA ASN A 103 14.78 -14.16 7.17
C ASN A 103 14.94 -15.53 6.45
N ALA A 104 15.07 -15.52 5.12
CA ALA A 104 15.21 -16.70 4.27
C ALA A 104 14.03 -17.70 4.28
N LYS A 105 12.87 -17.32 4.85
CA LYS A 105 11.62 -18.09 4.78
C LYS A 105 10.61 -17.41 3.84
N PRO A 106 9.83 -18.16 3.04
CA PRO A 106 8.73 -17.59 2.26
C PRO A 106 7.71 -16.94 3.18
N ALA A 107 7.42 -15.66 2.97
CA ALA A 107 6.43 -14.90 3.72
C ALA A 107 5.50 -14.13 2.78
N ILE A 108 4.30 -13.82 3.26
CA ILE A 108 3.38 -12.93 2.55
C ILE A 108 3.58 -11.52 3.13
N LEU A 109 4.05 -10.59 2.30
CA LEU A 109 4.28 -9.21 2.72
C LEU A 109 2.97 -8.43 2.72
N LEU A 110 2.57 -7.93 3.89
CA LEU A 110 1.45 -7.00 4.03
C LEU A 110 1.99 -5.58 4.19
N MET A 111 1.81 -4.74 3.16
CA MET A 111 2.26 -3.35 3.22
C MET A 111 1.12 -2.44 3.69
N ILE A 112 1.25 -1.88 4.88
CA ILE A 112 0.32 -0.88 5.41
C ILE A 112 0.86 0.51 5.09
N ARG A 113 0.08 1.30 4.36
CA ARG A 113 0.41 2.70 4.04
C ARG A 113 -0.51 3.65 4.80
N LYS A 114 0.08 4.66 5.44
CA LYS A 114 -0.68 5.77 6.03
C LYS A 114 -1.27 6.64 4.92
N LEU A 115 -2.43 7.23 5.19
CA LEU A 115 -2.94 8.34 4.38
C LEU A 115 -2.08 9.60 4.63
N PRO A 116 -2.01 10.54 3.68
CA PRO A 116 -1.21 11.76 3.81
C PRO A 116 -1.48 12.50 5.13
N GLU A 117 -2.76 12.68 5.46
CA GLU A 117 -3.27 13.43 6.62
C GLU A 117 -3.35 12.64 7.94
N ALA A 118 -2.92 11.38 7.97
CA ALA A 118 -3.05 10.55 9.16
C ALA A 118 -1.87 10.74 10.13
N ASN A 119 -2.17 10.91 11.42
CA ASN A 119 -1.17 10.92 12.49
C ASN A 119 -0.52 9.52 12.61
N ILE A 120 0.79 9.45 12.41
CA ILE A 120 1.56 8.21 12.38
C ILE A 120 1.51 7.49 13.74
N ILE A 121 1.62 8.22 14.84
CA ILE A 121 1.69 7.67 16.20
C ILE A 121 0.38 6.97 16.54
N GLN A 122 -0.74 7.68 16.41
CA GLN A 122 -2.07 7.13 16.68
C GLN A 122 -2.41 5.96 15.74
N THR A 123 -2.00 6.04 14.47
CA THR A 123 -2.22 4.97 13.49
C THR A 123 -1.48 3.69 13.88
N VAL A 124 -0.21 3.81 14.28
CA VAL A 124 0.61 2.65 14.69
C VAL A 124 0.10 2.04 15.99
N ASP A 125 -0.29 2.86 16.96
CA ASP A 125 -0.86 2.37 18.23
C ASP A 125 -2.18 1.64 18.01
N SER A 126 -3.05 2.17 17.14
CA SER A 126 -4.31 1.52 16.76
C SER A 126 -4.08 0.19 16.05
N ILE A 127 -3.03 0.08 15.23
CA ILE A 127 -2.65 -1.17 14.56
C ILE A 127 -2.11 -2.18 15.58
N ARG A 128 -1.20 -1.77 16.48
CA ARG A 128 -0.65 -2.64 17.52
C ARG A 128 -1.72 -3.12 18.49
N ALA A 129 -2.72 -2.29 18.81
CA ALA A 129 -3.82 -2.66 19.69
C ALA A 129 -4.75 -3.74 19.08
N ARG A 130 -4.92 -3.74 17.74
CA ARG A 130 -5.78 -4.71 17.03
C ARG A 130 -5.03 -5.96 16.55
N LEU A 131 -3.69 -5.93 16.56
CA LEU A 131 -2.86 -7.05 16.14
C LEU A 131 -3.12 -8.35 16.93
N PRO A 132 -3.32 -8.34 18.26
CA PRO A 132 -3.59 -9.54 19.05
C PRO A 132 -4.90 -10.23 18.67
N GLU A 133 -5.95 -9.47 18.38
CA GLU A 133 -7.25 -10.01 17.93
C GLU A 133 -7.13 -10.71 16.58
N LEU A 134 -6.36 -10.12 15.66
CA LEU A 134 -6.07 -10.72 14.36
C LEU A 134 -5.23 -12.00 14.49
N GLN A 135 -4.24 -12.03 15.39
CA GLN A 135 -3.43 -13.22 15.66
C GLN A 135 -4.27 -14.40 16.19
N GLN A 136 -5.34 -14.14 16.94
CA GLN A 136 -6.24 -15.19 17.44
C GLN A 136 -7.14 -15.78 16.34
N THR A 137 -7.40 -15.03 15.27
CA THR A 137 -8.28 -15.47 14.17
C THR A 137 -7.49 -16.23 13.09
N ILE A 138 -6.17 -16.13 13.11
CA ILE A 138 -5.27 -16.75 12.14
C ILE A 138 -4.82 -18.12 12.70
N PRO A 139 -4.78 -19.19 11.88
CA PRO A 139 -4.27 -20.49 12.30
C PRO A 139 -2.85 -20.39 12.88
N ALA A 140 -2.58 -21.13 13.96
CA ALA A 140 -1.29 -21.10 14.68
C ALA A 140 -0.04 -21.44 13.83
N ALA A 141 -0.23 -21.89 12.58
CA ALA A 141 0.84 -22.15 11.63
C ALA A 141 1.38 -20.88 10.94
N ILE A 142 0.76 -19.72 11.13
CA ILE A 142 1.16 -18.45 10.49
C ILE A 142 1.73 -17.50 11.56
N ASP A 143 3.03 -17.22 11.46
CA ASP A 143 3.72 -16.26 12.34
C ASP A 143 3.70 -14.85 11.73
N LEU A 144 3.13 -13.89 12.47
CA LEU A 144 2.94 -12.52 12.01
C LEU A 144 4.04 -11.62 12.59
N GLN A 145 5.12 -11.42 11.83
CA GLN A 145 6.24 -10.57 12.24
C GLN A 145 6.20 -9.20 11.57
N ILE A 146 6.50 -8.14 12.33
CA ILE A 146 6.62 -6.78 11.80
C ILE A 146 7.99 -6.65 11.12
N ALA A 147 8.00 -6.66 9.78
CA ALA A 147 9.25 -6.62 9.01
C ALA A 147 9.99 -5.27 9.08
N GLN A 148 9.25 -4.15 9.10
CA GLN A 148 9.85 -2.81 9.19
C GLN A 148 8.85 -1.80 9.78
N ASP A 149 9.24 -1.15 10.89
CA ASP A 149 8.48 -0.08 11.53
C ASP A 149 9.36 1.18 11.66
N ARG A 150 8.90 2.30 11.09
CA ARG A 150 9.60 3.60 11.15
C ARG A 150 9.15 4.48 12.33
N SER A 151 8.13 4.06 13.08
CA SER A 151 7.59 4.83 14.21
C SER A 151 8.51 4.97 15.43
N PRO A 152 9.42 4.03 15.77
CA PRO A 152 10.27 4.15 16.96
C PRO A 152 11.24 5.33 16.86
N THR A 153 11.84 5.52 15.67
CA THR A 153 12.76 6.64 15.41
C THR A 153 12.08 7.99 15.57
N ILE A 154 10.81 8.11 15.16
CA ILE A 154 10.04 9.34 15.30
C ILE A 154 9.73 9.64 16.77
N ARG A 155 9.38 8.62 17.56
CA ARG A 155 9.14 8.80 19.01
C ARG A 155 10.40 9.22 19.75
N ALA A 156 11.54 8.60 19.43
CA ALA A 156 12.82 8.94 20.04
C ALA A 156 13.22 10.41 19.76
N SER A 157 13.03 10.90 18.53
CA SER A 157 13.30 12.31 18.20
C SER A 157 12.36 13.29 18.91
N LEU A 158 11.11 12.91 19.18
CA LEU A 158 10.18 13.76 19.93
C LEU A 158 10.55 13.85 21.41
N GLU A 159 10.93 12.73 22.02
CA GLU A 159 11.38 12.69 23.41
C GLU A 159 12.67 13.53 23.60
N GLU A 160 13.60 13.44 22.66
CA GLU A 160 14.83 14.26 22.66
C GLU A 160 14.54 15.76 22.53
N VAL A 161 13.58 16.14 21.67
CA VAL A 161 13.13 17.54 21.54
C VAL A 161 12.46 18.03 22.83
N GLU A 162 11.63 17.21 23.46
CA GLU A 162 10.98 17.53 24.74
C GLU A 162 12.02 17.78 25.85
N GLN A 163 13.01 16.88 25.99
CA GLN A 163 14.09 17.03 26.97
C GLN A 163 14.91 18.31 26.71
N THR A 164 15.24 18.57 25.44
CA THR A 164 16.01 19.77 25.07
C THR A 164 15.23 21.05 25.37
N LEU A 165 13.91 21.06 25.13
CA LEU A 165 13.04 22.20 25.45
C LEU A 165 13.02 22.46 26.97
N VAL A 166 12.85 21.42 27.79
CA VAL A 166 12.83 21.55 29.25
C VAL A 166 14.15 22.09 29.79
N ILE A 167 15.28 21.54 29.32
CA ILE A 167 16.63 22.02 29.69
C ILE A 167 16.80 23.48 29.27
N SER A 168 16.38 23.84 28.06
CA SER A 168 16.48 25.21 27.54
C SER A 168 15.67 26.20 28.38
N VAL A 169 14.42 25.86 28.71
CA VAL A 169 13.54 26.69 29.55
C VAL A 169 14.12 26.84 30.96
N ALA A 170 14.59 25.74 31.57
CA ALA A 170 15.22 25.77 32.88
C ALA A 170 16.46 26.66 32.91
N LEU A 171 17.29 26.60 31.86
CA LEU A 171 18.51 27.40 31.74
C LEU A 171 18.20 28.89 31.58
N VAL A 172 17.19 29.25 30.79
CA VAL A 172 16.72 30.64 30.67
C VAL A 172 16.24 31.19 32.01
N ILE A 173 15.42 30.42 32.75
CA ILE A 173 14.95 30.81 34.10
C ILE A 173 16.13 31.02 35.05
N LEU A 174 17.11 30.13 35.03
CA LEU A 174 18.31 30.24 35.87
C LEU A 174 19.11 31.52 35.57
N VAL A 175 19.32 31.83 34.29
CA VAL A 175 20.05 33.04 33.86
C VAL A 175 19.29 34.30 34.25
N VAL A 176 17.98 34.39 33.99
CA VAL A 176 17.16 35.54 34.41
C VAL A 176 17.19 35.72 35.92
N PHE A 177 17.11 34.63 36.69
CA PHE A 177 17.20 34.68 38.14
C PHE A 177 18.56 35.19 38.63
N LEU A 178 19.66 34.78 37.98
CA LEU A 178 21.01 35.29 38.27
C LEU A 178 21.11 36.81 38.01
N PHE A 179 20.55 37.30 36.90
CA PHE A 179 20.51 38.74 36.59
C PHE A 179 19.62 39.55 37.52
N LEU A 180 18.47 39.00 37.93
CA LEU A 180 17.59 39.66 38.91
C LEU A 180 18.21 39.64 40.32
N ARG A 181 18.97 38.59 40.66
CA ARG A 181 19.73 38.52 41.92
C ARG A 181 20.93 39.47 41.93
N SER A 182 21.62 39.65 40.80
CA SER A 182 22.73 40.61 40.68
C SER A 182 22.25 42.06 40.43
N GLY A 183 21.01 42.24 39.95
CA GLY A 183 20.39 43.52 39.59
C GLY A 183 19.87 44.37 40.76
N ARG A 184 19.98 43.92 42.02
CA ARG A 184 19.96 44.86 43.16
C ARG A 184 21.16 45.83 43.14
N ALA A 185 22.12 45.67 42.22
CA ALA A 185 23.30 46.53 42.09
C ALA A 185 23.23 47.62 40.98
N HIS A 186 22.17 47.72 40.17
CA HIS A 186 22.00 48.87 39.26
C HIS A 186 20.55 49.38 39.22
N ALA A 187 20.01 49.68 40.41
CA ALA A 187 19.14 50.83 40.54
C ALA A 187 20.04 52.07 40.44
N ASP A 188 20.15 52.70 39.27
CA ASP A 188 20.72 54.03 39.13
C ASP A 188 19.69 55.07 39.61
N PRO A 189 19.93 55.78 40.73
CA PRO A 189 19.09 56.87 41.16
C PRO A 189 19.77 58.21 40.85
N ARG A 190 19.04 59.06 40.12
CA ARG A 190 19.17 60.54 40.00
C ARG A 190 19.88 61.05 38.75
N ARG A 191 19.10 61.81 37.95
CA ARG A 191 19.14 63.29 38.03
C ARG A 191 17.90 63.92 37.38
N ARG A 192 17.09 64.56 38.23
CA ARG A 192 16.24 65.69 37.83
C ARG A 192 17.15 66.80 37.28
N ARG A 193 16.85 67.31 36.08
CA ARG A 193 16.89 68.75 35.81
C ARG A 193 15.85 69.11 34.74
N SER A 194 14.94 69.96 35.18
CA SER A 194 13.98 70.74 34.40
C SER A 194 14.68 71.64 33.38
N GLY A 195 14.04 71.86 32.23
CA GLY A 195 14.40 72.97 31.34
C GLY A 195 13.87 72.80 29.93
N PHE A 196 12.65 73.29 29.70
CA PHE A 196 12.17 73.91 28.47
C PHE A 196 13.10 73.85 27.24
N LEU A 197 12.66 73.21 26.16
CA LEU A 197 12.43 73.94 24.91
C LEU A 197 11.52 73.15 23.94
N ASN A 198 10.38 73.76 23.70
CA ASN A 198 9.54 73.63 22.51
C ASN A 198 10.39 73.70 21.22
N ARG A 199 10.17 72.77 20.27
CA ARG A 199 9.99 73.08 18.84
C ARG A 199 9.71 71.85 17.97
N HIS A 200 8.51 71.88 17.41
CA HIS A 200 8.12 71.50 16.05
C HIS A 200 8.26 70.04 15.57
N LEU A 201 7.06 69.45 15.41
CA LEU A 201 6.63 68.68 14.24
C LEU A 201 7.64 68.62 13.10
N ARG A 202 8.10 67.40 12.76
CA ARG A 202 7.95 66.87 11.40
C ARG A 202 7.64 65.38 11.46
N ARG A 203 6.48 65.06 10.89
CA ARG A 203 6.14 63.75 10.35
C ARG A 203 7.13 63.48 9.22
N ASP A 204 7.68 62.28 9.14
CA ASP A 204 7.99 61.64 7.87
C ASP A 204 7.96 60.12 8.05
N VAL A 205 6.83 59.55 7.63
CA VAL A 205 6.64 58.13 7.38
C VAL A 205 7.28 57.87 6.03
N LEU A 206 8.42 57.19 5.99
CA LEU A 206 8.97 56.65 4.75
C LEU A 206 8.73 55.16 4.70
N MET A 207 7.56 54.80 4.15
CA MET A 207 7.21 53.45 3.75
C MET A 207 7.96 53.13 2.46
N ARG A 208 8.93 52.20 2.49
CA ARG A 208 9.56 51.66 1.28
C ARG A 208 8.97 50.28 0.99
N PHE A 209 8.09 50.24 -0.01
CA PHE A 209 7.74 49.03 -0.73
C PHE A 209 8.94 48.60 -1.60
N GLN A 210 9.27 47.32 -1.59
CA GLN A 210 10.12 46.71 -2.60
C GLN A 210 9.53 45.33 -2.95
N PRO A 211 8.95 45.16 -4.16
CA PRO A 211 8.65 43.85 -4.70
C PRO A 211 9.76 43.41 -5.66
N GLN A 212 10.15 42.14 -5.57
CA GLN A 212 10.37 41.14 -6.63
C GLN A 212 10.82 39.87 -5.91
#